data_AF-A0A6P2RI78-F1
#
_entry.id   AF-A0A6P2RI78-F1
#
_cell.length_a   1.000
_cell.length_b   1.000
_cell.length_c   1.000
_cell.angle_alpha   90.00
_cell.angle_beta   90.00
_cell.angle_gamma   90.00
#
_symmetry.space_group_name_H-M   'P 1'
#
loop_
_entity.id
_entity.type
_entity.pdbx_description
1 polymer ?
#
loop_
_entity_poly.entity_id
_entity_poly.type
_entity_poly.pdbx_seq_one_letter_code
_entity_poly.pdbx_strand_id
1 'polypeptide(L)' 'MAAKASARPEHSQSSLEIIRNALRAAALAPSDRAALDVAGDALRQLADLACVEVARA' A
#
# COMPACT_ATOMS: atom_id res chain seq x y z
N MET A 1 17.63 -17.10 10.38
CA MET A 1 17.85 -15.77 10.97
C MET A 1 17.43 -14.76 9.90
N ALA A 2 16.25 -14.15 10.08
CA ALA A 2 15.52 -13.45 9.02
C ALA A 2 16.30 -12.23 8.51
N ALA A 3 16.44 -12.14 7.18
CA ALA A 3 16.97 -10.96 6.52
C ALA A 3 16.07 -9.77 6.85
N LYS A 4 16.61 -8.85 7.66
CA LYS A 4 16.01 -7.54 7.89
C LYS A 4 16.16 -6.79 6.57
N ALA A 5 15.23 -7.01 5.64
CA ALA A 5 15.05 -6.13 4.51
C ALA A 5 14.90 -4.74 5.10
N SER A 6 15.92 -3.90 4.93
CA SER A 6 15.84 -2.50 5.31
C SER A 6 14.82 -1.88 4.38
N ALA A 7 13.55 -1.94 4.77
CA ALA A 7 12.51 -1.12 4.22
C ALA A 7 12.94 0.31 4.53
N ARG A 8 13.63 0.91 3.57
CA ARG A 8 14.16 2.26 3.62
C ARG A 8 13.08 3.18 4.20
N PRO A 9 13.35 4.02 5.21
CA PRO A 9 12.30 4.69 5.97
C PRO A 9 11.30 5.44 5.08
N GLU A 10 11.77 6.06 4.00
CA GLU A 10 10.93 6.70 2.98
C GLU A 10 9.92 5.75 2.29
N HIS A 11 10.30 4.50 2.01
CA HIS A 11 9.42 3.49 1.42
C HIS A 11 8.39 2.97 2.44
N SER A 12 8.82 2.78 3.68
CA SER A 12 7.91 2.41 4.78
C SER A 12 6.90 3.52 5.08
N GLN A 13 7.30 4.79 4.97
CA GLN A 13 6.40 5.92 5.11
C GLN A 13 5.40 5.99 3.93
N SER A 14 5.86 5.79 2.69
CA SER A 14 5.01 5.82 1.50
C SER A 14 3.93 4.72 1.51
N SER A 15 4.28 3.48 1.89
CA SER A 15 3.31 2.38 2.00
C SER A 15 2.26 2.61 3.10
N LEU A 16 2.65 3.13 4.26
CA LEU A 16 1.72 3.46 5.33
C LEU A 16 0.78 4.62 4.96
N GLU A 17 1.24 5.59 4.18
CA GLU A 17 0.39 6.66 3.65
C GLU A 17 -0.68 6.14 2.69
N ILE A 18 -0.29 5.25 1.76
CA ILE A 18 -1.24 4.59 0.84
C ILE A 18 -2.32 3.84 1.64
N ILE A 19 -1.91 3.04 2.63
CA ILE A 19 -2.85 2.27 3.47
C ILE A 19 -3.79 3.21 4.24
N ARG A 20 -3.26 4.26 4.88
CA ARG A 20 -4.09 5.20 5.65
C ARG A 20 -5.10 5.94 4.78
N ASN A 21 -4.69 6.37 3.59
CA ASN A 21 -5.58 7.05 2.65
C ASN A 21 -6.67 6.11 2.15
N ALA A 22 -6.31 4.88 1.81
CA ALA A 22 -7.27 3.85 1.39
C ALA A 22 -8.29 3.55 2.50
N LEU A 23 -7.85 3.40 3.75
CA LEU A 23 -8.74 3.16 4.88
C LEU A 23 -9.73 4.31 5.11
N ARG A 24 -9.27 5.56 5.03
CA ARG A 24 -10.16 6.73 5.15
C ARG A 24 -11.17 6.79 4.02
N ALA A 25 -10.75 6.54 2.78
CA ALA A 25 -11.64 6.55 1.62
C ALA A 25 -12.65 5.41 1.67
N ALA A 26 -12.22 4.20 2.04
CA ALA A 26 -13.10 3.04 2.19
C ALA A 26 -14.13 3.24 3.31
N ALA A 27 -13.75 3.88 4.42
CA ALA A 27 -14.68 4.20 5.51
C ALA A 27 -15.77 5.21 5.12
N LEU A 28 -15.54 6.00 4.07
CA LEU A 28 -16.50 6.98 3.53
C LEU A 28 -17.22 6.47 2.26
N ALA A 29 -16.96 5.23 1.84
CA ALA A 29 -17.52 4.69 0.62
C ALA A 29 -19.03 4.42 0.75
N PRO A 30 -19.83 4.66 -0.31
CA PRO A 30 -21.29 4.51 -0.25
C PRO A 30 -21.78 3.06 -0.31
N SER A 31 -20.87 2.09 -0.52
CA SER A 31 -21.17 0.67 -0.55
C SER A 31 -19.91 -0.17 -0.34
N ASP A 32 -20.10 -1.43 0.04
CA ASP A 32 -19.01 -2.40 0.17
C ASP A 32 -18.22 -2.57 -1.13
N ARG A 33 -18.89 -2.54 -2.29
CA ARG A 33 -18.21 -2.61 -3.60
C ARG A 33 -17.28 -1.42 -3.81
N ALA A 34 -17.75 -0.21 -3.54
CA ALA A 34 -16.92 0.98 -3.65
C ALA A 34 -15.73 0.96 -2.66
N ALA A 35 -15.92 0.41 -1.45
CA ALA A 35 -14.83 0.21 -0.50
C ALA A 35 -13.80 -0.81 -1.01
N LEU A 36 -14.25 -1.90 -1.65
CA LEU A 36 -13.37 -2.90 -2.25
C LEU A 36 -12.60 -2.35 -3.46
N ASP A 37 -13.21 -1.50 -4.28
CA ASP A 37 -12.53 -0.82 -5.39
C ASP A 37 -11.38 0.05 -4.87
N VAL A 38 -11.63 0.86 -3.83
CA VAL A 38 -10.61 1.68 -3.15
C VAL A 38 -9.48 0.81 -2.59
N ALA A 39 -9.81 -0.33 -1.97
CA ALA A 39 -8.81 -1.26 -1.46
C ALA A 39 -7.98 -1.89 -2.59
N GLY A 40 -8.62 -2.23 -3.71
CA GLY A 40 -7.94 -2.77 -4.89
C GLY A 40 -6.93 -1.80 -5.49
N ASP A 41 -7.30 -0.52 -5.61
CA ASP A 41 -6.40 0.53 -6.10
C ASP A 41 -5.20 0.73 -5.17
N ALA A 42 -5.41 0.66 -3.85
CA ALA A 42 -4.33 0.74 -2.88
C ALA A 42 -3.37 -0.46 -2.98
N LEU A 43 -3.90 -1.67 -3.14
CA LEU A 43 -3.10 -2.88 -3.34
C LEU A 43 -2.27 -2.80 -4.62
N ARG A 44 -2.84 -2.25 -5.70
CA ARG A 44 -2.10 -2.00 -6.95
C ARG A 44 -0.89 -1.09 -6.72
N GLN A 45 -1.09 0.05 -6.04
CA GLN A 45 0.01 0.99 -5.75
C GLN A 45 1.10 0.36 -4.87
N LEU A 46 0.71 -0.45 -3.88
CA LEU A 46 1.66 -1.17 -3.03
C LEU A 46 2.43 -2.23 -3.83
N ALA A 47 1.78 -2.92 -4.76
CA ALA A 47 2.44 -3.88 -5.64
C ALA A 47 3.48 -3.19 -6.53
N ASP A 48 3.15 -2.01 -7.08
CA ASP A 48 4.09 -1.23 -7.89
C ASP A 48 5.33 -0.83 -7.07
N LEU A 49 5.15 -0.38 -5.82
CA LEU A 49 6.27 -0.10 -4.91
C LEU A 49 7.11 -1.33 -4.63
N ALA A 50 6.49 -2.47 -4.32
CA ALA A 50 7.18 -3.72 -4.04
C ALA A 50 7.96 -4.23 -5.27
N CYS A 51 7.40 -4.10 -6.47
CA CYS A 51 8.10 -4.43 -7.71
C CYS A 51 9.36 -3.57 -7.91
N VAL A 52 9.28 -2.27 -7.63
CA VAL A 52 10.44 -1.36 -7.70
C VAL A 52 11.50 -1.76 -6.66
N GLU A 53 11.09 -2.14 -5.45
CA GLU A 53 12.02 -2.62 -4.42
C GLU A 53 12.72 -3.91 -4.83
N VAL A 54 11.98 -4.90 -5.33
CA VAL A 54 12.53 -6.17 -5.81
C VAL A 54 13.45 -5.96 -7.00
N ALA A 55 13.13 -5.04 -7.91
CA ALA A 55 13.98 -4.74 -9.07
C ALA A 55 15.26 -3.97 -8.71
N ARG A 56 15.32 -3.33 -7.53
CA ARG A 56 16.48 -2.57 -7.04
C ARG A 56 17.29 -3.31 -5.96
N ALA A 57 16.82 -4.47 -5.52
CA ALA A 57 17.48 -5.35 -4.55
C ALA A 57 18.56 -6.21 -5.21
#